data_AF-A0A7U8ARZ0-F1
#
_entry.id   AF-A0A7U8ARZ0-F1
#
_cell.length_a   1.000
_cell.length_b   1.000
_cell.length_c   1.000
_cell.angle_alpha   90.00
_cell.angle_beta   90.00
_cell.angle_gamma   90.00
#
_symmetry.space_group_name_H-M   'P 1'
#
loop_
_entity.id
_entity.type
_entity.pdbx_description
1 polymer ?
#
loop_
_entity_poly.entity_id
_entity_poly.type
_entity_poly.pdbx_seq_one_letter_code
_entity_poly.pdbx_strand_id
1 'polypeptide(L)'
;MKNITIKPYFQPNIPINAFANYTCNGGWLAWQPISLGDYNIPNPEKVKSVTIKWKYHEIDDYFAIQVHDIYTHSYDNLEIMENGFIGINKKVNWKGVNKINIKAGAVNTQTTRCYLYGAEVQVLINYDK
;
A
#
# COMPACT_ATOMS: atom_id res chain seq x y z
N MET A 1 -13.32 18.98 34.33
CA MET A 1 -13.82 17.87 33.48
C MET A 1 -12.75 17.57 32.44
N LYS A 2 -12.15 16.37 32.45
CA LYS A 2 -11.20 15.96 31.39
C LYS A 2 -12.04 15.54 30.17
N ASN A 3 -12.00 16.34 29.11
CA ASN A 3 -12.48 15.89 27.80
C ASN A 3 -11.57 14.75 27.35
N ILE A 4 -12.07 13.52 27.45
CA ILE A 4 -11.44 12.36 26.81
C ILE A 4 -11.78 12.49 25.32
N THR A 5 -10.87 13.10 24.56
CA THR A 5 -10.94 13.09 23.10
C THR A 5 -10.73 11.65 22.64
N ILE A 6 -11.81 10.94 22.35
CA ILE A 6 -11.77 9.62 21.73
C ILE A 6 -11.13 9.82 20.35
N LYS A 7 -9.92 9.30 20.14
CA LYS A 7 -9.21 9.36 18.87
C LYS A 7 -10.05 8.62 17.82
N PRO A 8 -10.50 9.26 16.72
CA PRO A 8 -11.12 8.55 15.60
C PRO A 8 -10.00 7.94 14.75
N TYR A 9 -9.23 7.04 15.34
CA TYR A 9 -8.25 6.23 14.65
C TYR A 9 -8.83 4.82 14.62
N PHE A 10 -9.48 4.47 13.51
CA PHE A 10 -9.61 3.07 13.16
C PHE A 10 -8.34 2.71 12.40
N GLN A 11 -7.35 2.14 13.09
CA GLN A 11 -6.41 1.23 12.46
C GLN A 11 -7.15 -0.11 12.38
N PRO A 12 -7.73 -0.49 11.24
CA PRO A 12 -7.98 -1.91 11.06
C PRO A 12 -6.66 -2.63 11.35
N ASN A 13 -6.70 -3.72 12.14
CA ASN A 13 -5.60 -4.67 12.23
C ASN A 13 -5.46 -5.31 10.84
N ILE A 14 -4.95 -4.57 9.86
CA ILE A 14 -4.64 -5.07 8.54
C ILE A 14 -3.26 -5.68 8.70
N PRO A 15 -3.14 -7.02 8.70
CA PRO A 15 -1.84 -7.65 8.71
C PRO A 15 -1.26 -7.48 7.32
N ILE A 16 -0.75 -6.29 7.00
CA ILE A 16 0.06 -6.11 5.80
C ILE A 16 1.51 -6.50 6.12
N ASN A 17 1.66 -7.54 6.94
CA ASN A 17 2.94 -8.06 7.34
C ASN A 17 3.41 -9.02 6.25
N ALA A 18 4.12 -8.38 5.33
CA ALA A 18 5.23 -8.91 4.54
C ALA A 18 4.96 -9.90 3.41
N PHE A 19 5.69 -9.67 2.31
CA PHE A 19 6.18 -10.70 1.42
C PHE A 19 7.63 -11.01 1.81
N ALA A 20 7.93 -12.28 2.09
CA ALA A 20 9.31 -12.69 2.29
C ALA A 20 10.04 -12.76 0.93
N ASN A 21 9.44 -13.43 -0.07
CA ASN A 21 10.03 -13.62 -1.39
C ASN A 21 8.94 -13.61 -2.47
N TYR A 22 9.05 -12.71 -3.44
CA TYR A 22 8.20 -12.62 -4.62
C TYR A 22 9.08 -12.70 -5.88
N THR A 23 8.67 -13.52 -6.84
CA THR A 23 9.28 -13.58 -8.18
C THR A 23 8.19 -13.44 -9.22
N CYS A 24 8.48 -12.76 -10.33
CA CYS A 24 7.54 -12.62 -11.45
C CYS A 24 8.18 -13.03 -12.77
N ASN A 25 7.40 -13.05 -13.85
CA ASN A 25 7.92 -13.46 -15.15
C ASN A 25 8.86 -12.39 -15.69
N GLY A 26 10.17 -12.61 -15.54
CA GLY A 26 11.21 -11.72 -16.04
C GLY A 26 11.20 -11.55 -17.56
N GLY A 27 10.53 -12.40 -18.34
CA GLY A 27 10.40 -12.26 -19.79
C GLY A 27 9.28 -11.30 -20.24
N TRP A 28 8.54 -10.71 -19.31
CA TRP A 28 7.41 -9.81 -19.60
C TRP A 28 7.60 -8.44 -18.96
N LEU A 29 7.60 -7.39 -19.79
CA LEU A 29 7.72 -5.99 -19.37
C LEU A 29 6.37 -5.47 -18.90
N ALA A 30 6.06 -5.68 -17.63
CA ALA A 30 4.77 -5.28 -17.07
C ALA A 30 4.82 -5.15 -15.55
N TRP A 31 3.81 -4.46 -15.03
CA TRP A 31 3.39 -4.57 -13.64
C TRP A 31 2.70 -5.93 -13.45
N GLN A 32 3.30 -6.80 -12.64
CA GLN A 32 2.85 -8.19 -12.45
C GLN A 32 2.45 -8.47 -11.00
N PRO A 33 1.62 -7.63 -10.36
CA PRO A 33 1.43 -7.67 -8.92
C PRO A 33 0.77 -8.97 -8.45
N ILE A 34 0.93 -9.27 -7.17
CA ILE A 34 0.09 -10.24 -6.47
C ILE A 34 -0.96 -9.52 -5.63
N SER A 35 -2.13 -10.15 -5.50
CA SER A 35 -3.18 -9.67 -4.62
C SER A 35 -2.75 -9.87 -3.17
N LEU A 36 -2.72 -8.78 -2.41
CA LEU A 36 -2.55 -8.79 -0.95
C LEU A 36 -3.85 -9.11 -0.22
N GLY A 37 -4.97 -9.01 -0.93
CA GLY A 37 -6.28 -9.34 -0.41
C GLY A 37 -7.29 -8.24 -0.67
N ASP A 38 -8.52 -8.58 -0.33
CA ASP A 38 -9.63 -7.64 -0.31
C ASP A 38 -10.00 -7.30 1.13
N TYR A 39 -10.31 -6.03 1.37
CA TYR A 39 -10.60 -5.51 2.70
C TYR A 39 -11.88 -4.69 2.69
N ASN A 40 -12.77 -4.98 3.64
CA ASN A 40 -13.96 -4.18 3.85
C ASN A 40 -13.58 -2.87 4.55
N ILE A 41 -14.18 -1.77 4.09
CA ILE A 41 -13.99 -0.43 4.66
C ILE A 41 -15.28 -0.05 5.41
N PRO A 42 -15.24 0.14 6.74
CA PRO A 42 -16.36 0.70 7.46
C PRO A 42 -16.52 2.19 7.14
N ASN A 43 -17.75 2.70 7.08
CA ASN A 43 -18.03 4.14 6.92
C ASN A 43 -17.30 4.80 5.73
N PRO A 44 -17.46 4.31 4.49
CA PRO A 44 -16.79 4.85 3.30
C PRO A 44 -16.99 6.36 3.12
N GLU A 45 -18.15 6.88 3.53
CA GLU A 45 -18.48 8.31 3.48
C GLU A 45 -17.54 9.21 4.28
N LYS A 46 -16.86 8.64 5.28
CA LYS A 46 -15.92 9.35 6.14
C LYS A 46 -14.48 9.19 5.70
N VAL A 47 -14.17 8.39 4.67
CA VAL A 47 -12.77 8.21 4.24
C VAL A 47 -12.26 9.49 3.60
N LYS A 48 -11.14 10.01 4.11
CA LYS A 48 -10.53 11.27 3.69
C LYS A 48 -9.25 11.05 2.89
N SER A 49 -8.41 10.14 3.34
CA SER A 49 -7.13 9.84 2.72
C SER A 49 -6.66 8.43 3.04
N VAL A 50 -5.75 7.92 2.23
CA VAL A 50 -5.03 6.68 2.47
C VAL A 50 -3.53 6.99 2.60
N THR A 51 -2.91 6.49 3.65
CA THR A 51 -1.46 6.46 3.79
C THR A 51 -0.97 5.11 3.34
N ILE A 52 -0.11 5.08 2.33
CA ILE A 52 0.49 3.86 1.79
C ILE A 52 1.97 3.96 2.07
N LYS A 53 2.56 2.97 2.74
CA LYS A 53 3.98 2.94 3.03
C LYS A 53 4.54 1.54 2.84
N TRP A 54 5.79 1.44 2.44
CA TRP A 54 6.47 0.18 2.24
C TRP A 54 7.95 0.30 2.54
N LYS A 55 8.60 -0.85 2.64
CA LYS A 55 10.05 -1.02 2.61
C LYS A 55 10.35 -2.39 2.00
N TYR A 56 11.54 -2.58 1.48
CA TYR A 56 11.99 -3.85 0.95
C TYR A 56 13.49 -3.98 1.15
N HIS A 57 13.99 -5.22 1.12
CA HIS A 57 15.42 -5.48 1.19
C HIS A 57 16.06 -5.33 -0.20
N GLU A 58 15.46 -5.96 -1.20
CA GLU A 58 15.99 -5.98 -2.57
C GLU A 58 14.85 -6.06 -3.58
N ILE A 59 15.05 -5.43 -4.72
CA ILE A 59 14.16 -5.47 -5.87
C ILE A 59 14.98 -5.33 -7.14
N ASP A 60 14.52 -5.95 -8.21
CA ASP A 60 15.17 -5.87 -9.52
C ASP A 60 15.09 -4.45 -10.12
N ASP A 61 13.88 -4.03 -10.52
CA ASP A 61 13.64 -2.71 -11.10
C ASP A 61 13.02 -1.76 -10.08
N TYR A 62 11.69 -1.81 -9.90
CA TYR A 62 11.02 -0.92 -8.96
C TYR A 62 9.72 -1.49 -8.40
N PHE A 63 9.37 -1.02 -7.20
CA PHE A 63 8.23 -1.53 -6.43
C PHE A 63 7.00 -0.71 -6.78
N ALA A 64 5.86 -1.36 -6.97
CA ALA A 64 4.58 -0.68 -7.10
C ALA A 64 3.51 -1.32 -6.23
N ILE A 65 2.57 -0.48 -5.82
CA ILE A 65 1.41 -0.87 -5.04
C ILE A 65 0.16 -0.16 -5.56
N GLN A 66 -0.91 -0.93 -5.66
CA GLN A 66 -2.26 -0.44 -5.90
C GLN A 66 -3.11 -0.67 -4.65
N VAL A 67 -3.82 0.37 -4.22
CA VAL A 67 -4.87 0.31 -3.22
C VAL A 67 -6.13 0.87 -3.86
N HIS A 68 -7.07 -0.01 -4.22
CA HIS A 68 -8.27 0.34 -4.98
C HIS A 68 -7.94 1.09 -6.29
N ASP A 69 -8.26 2.37 -6.37
CA ASP A 69 -8.01 3.25 -7.52
C ASP A 69 -6.67 4.00 -7.42
N ILE A 70 -5.98 3.90 -6.28
CA ILE A 70 -4.69 4.56 -6.06
C ILE A 70 -3.56 3.64 -6.48
N TYR A 71 -2.72 4.11 -7.39
CA TYR A 71 -1.46 3.46 -7.78
C TYR A 71 -0.27 4.36 -7.42
N THR A 72 0.78 3.79 -6.83
CA THR A 72 2.02 4.49 -6.48
C THR A 72 3.20 3.52 -6.53
N HIS A 73 4.41 4.05 -6.71
CA HIS A 73 5.63 3.25 -6.88
C HIS A 73 6.87 3.88 -6.27
N SER A 74 7.97 3.12 -6.17
CA SER A 74 9.22 3.53 -5.52
C SER A 74 9.94 4.73 -6.17
N TYR A 75 9.58 5.14 -7.38
CA TYR A 75 10.09 6.37 -8.02
C TYR A 75 9.23 7.62 -7.83
N ASP A 76 8.10 7.52 -7.12
CA ASP A 76 7.30 8.70 -6.81
C ASP A 76 8.07 9.64 -5.86
N ASN A 77 7.57 10.87 -5.67
CA ASN A 77 8.09 11.74 -4.62
C ASN A 77 7.59 11.24 -3.25
N LEU A 78 8.38 10.39 -2.62
CA LEU A 78 8.04 9.67 -1.40
C LEU A 78 8.61 10.36 -0.16
N GLU A 79 7.88 10.26 0.94
CA GLU A 79 8.30 10.74 2.24
C GLU A 79 8.95 9.60 3.04
N ILE A 80 10.05 9.92 3.73
CA ILE A 80 10.62 9.01 4.73
C ILE A 80 9.68 8.97 5.94
N MET A 81 9.28 7.77 6.33
CA MET A 81 8.41 7.50 7.46
C MET A 81 9.17 6.70 8.55
N GLU A 82 8.56 6.58 9.72
CA GLU A 82 9.16 5.87 10.86
C GLU A 82 9.52 4.41 10.53
N ASN A 83 10.52 3.88 11.23
CA ASN A 83 10.98 2.48 11.12
C ASN A 83 11.45 2.06 9.71
N GLY A 84 12.02 3.00 8.95
CA GLY A 84 12.61 2.74 7.63
C GLY A 84 11.60 2.54 6.51
N PHE A 85 10.33 2.88 6.74
CA PHE A 85 9.32 2.90 5.70
C PHE A 85 9.48 4.15 4.83
N ILE A 86 9.20 4.02 3.54
CA ILE A 86 8.93 5.13 2.63
C ILE A 86 7.46 5.08 2.22
N GLY A 87 6.86 6.21 1.88
CA GLY A 87 5.46 6.18 1.47
C GLY A 87 4.88 7.50 1.03
N ILE A 88 3.56 7.51 0.93
CA ILE A 88 2.78 8.66 0.49
C ILE A 88 1.41 8.70 1.19
N ASN A 89 0.93 9.91 1.47
CA ASN A 89 -0.47 10.15 1.82
C ASN A 89 -1.21 10.67 0.59
N LYS A 90 -2.30 9.99 0.20
CA LYS A 90 -3.16 10.41 -0.90
C LYS A 90 -4.55 10.71 -0.39
N LYS A 91 -5.08 11.89 -0.71
CA LYS A 91 -6.50 12.20 -0.51
C LYS A 91 -7.33 11.33 -1.47
N VAL A 92 -8.46 10.83 -1.00
CA VAL A 92 -9.35 9.96 -1.78
C VAL A 92 -10.80 10.38 -1.60
N ASN A 93 -11.65 9.99 -2.53
CA ASN A 93 -13.10 10.12 -2.41
C ASN A 93 -13.74 8.74 -2.60
N TRP A 94 -13.80 7.99 -1.52
CA TRP A 94 -14.26 6.59 -1.51
C TRP A 94 -15.71 6.46 -1.02
N LYS A 95 -16.55 7.47 -1.25
CA LYS A 95 -17.98 7.41 -0.94
C LYS A 95 -18.64 6.20 -1.63
N GLY A 96 -19.36 5.40 -0.86
CA GLY A 96 -19.93 4.11 -1.29
C GLY A 96 -18.93 2.95 -1.52
N VAL A 97 -17.62 3.15 -1.36
CA VAL A 97 -16.61 2.09 -1.54
C VAL A 97 -16.47 1.26 -0.26
N ASN A 98 -17.33 0.25 -0.12
CA ASN A 98 -17.36 -0.63 1.06
C ASN A 98 -16.25 -1.69 1.05
N LYS A 99 -15.52 -1.86 -0.06
CA LYS A 99 -14.50 -2.88 -0.24
C LYS A 99 -13.37 -2.35 -1.13
N ILE A 100 -12.14 -2.58 -0.71
CA ILE A 100 -10.93 -2.28 -1.50
C ILE A 100 -10.12 -3.53 -1.74
N ASN A 101 -9.40 -3.54 -2.86
CA ASN A 101 -8.40 -4.55 -3.16
C ASN A 101 -7.02 -3.91 -3.04
N ILE A 102 -6.07 -4.66 -2.48
CA ILE A 102 -4.67 -4.24 -2.40
C ILE A 102 -3.85 -5.21 -3.26
N LYS A 103 -2.99 -4.66 -4.10
CA LYS A 103 -2.03 -5.43 -4.90
C LYS A 103 -0.65 -4.80 -4.81
N ALA A 104 0.38 -5.62 -4.76
CA ALA A 104 1.75 -5.12 -4.73
C ALA A 104 2.69 -6.09 -5.43
N GLY A 105 3.82 -5.58 -5.91
CA GLY A 105 4.85 -6.39 -6.55
C GLY A 105 5.90 -5.54 -7.24
N ALA A 106 6.87 -6.21 -7.84
CA ALA A 106 7.82 -5.55 -8.74
C ALA A 106 7.15 -5.21 -10.08
N VAL A 107 7.55 -4.08 -10.66
CA VAL A 107 7.30 -3.75 -12.05
C VAL A 107 8.58 -3.99 -12.82
N ASN A 108 8.46 -4.76 -13.89
CA ASN A 108 9.60 -5.10 -14.71
C ASN A 108 9.65 -4.21 -15.98
N THR A 109 10.81 -3.63 -16.23
CA THR A 109 11.18 -2.78 -17.36
C THR A 109 12.24 -3.42 -18.26
N GLN A 110 12.82 -4.58 -17.87
CA GLN A 110 13.79 -5.33 -18.68
C GLN A 110 13.51 -6.84 -18.73
N THR A 111 13.71 -7.47 -19.89
CA THR A 111 13.37 -8.89 -20.09
C THR A 111 14.46 -9.86 -19.63
N THR A 112 14.80 -9.86 -18.33
CA THR A 112 15.88 -10.71 -17.80
C THR A 112 15.58 -11.31 -16.44
N ARG A 113 15.10 -10.51 -15.48
CA ARG A 113 14.83 -10.93 -14.09
C ARG A 113 13.56 -10.24 -13.60
N CYS A 114 13.02 -10.73 -12.49
CA CYS A 114 11.99 -10.02 -11.74
C CYS A 114 11.86 -10.63 -10.35
N TYR A 115 12.23 -9.85 -9.33
CA TYR A 115 12.18 -10.29 -7.94
C TYR A 115 11.92 -9.13 -6.98
N LEU A 116 11.37 -9.45 -5.81
CA LEU A 116 11.17 -8.57 -4.67
C LEU A 116 11.36 -9.39 -3.39
N TYR A 117 12.30 -8.98 -2.54
CA TYR A 117 12.67 -9.68 -1.32
C TYR A 117 12.50 -8.81 -0.09
N GLY A 118 12.01 -9.42 1.00
CA GLY A 118 11.85 -8.77 2.30
C GLY A 118 10.97 -7.52 2.26
N ALA A 119 9.91 -7.54 1.43
CA ALA A 119 9.02 -6.40 1.29
C ALA A 119 7.97 -6.38 2.40
N GLU A 120 7.82 -5.25 3.06
CA GLU A 120 6.74 -4.96 3.99
C GLU A 120 5.93 -3.78 3.44
N VAL A 121 4.61 -3.86 3.54
CA VAL A 121 3.69 -2.81 3.09
C VAL A 121 2.80 -2.46 4.27
N GLN A 122 2.33 -1.23 4.41
CA GLN A 122 1.28 -0.85 5.34
C GLN A 122 0.36 0.17 4.67
N VAL A 123 -0.94 -0.02 4.84
CA VAL A 123 -1.99 0.83 4.28
C VAL A 123 -2.87 1.26 5.43
N LEU A 124 -2.97 2.56 5.64
CA LEU A 124 -3.76 3.17 6.71
C LEU A 124 -4.86 4.01 6.08
N ILE A 125 -6.11 3.68 6.38
CA ILE A 125 -7.28 4.42 5.92
C ILE A 125 -7.58 5.48 6.98
N ASN A 126 -7.54 6.75 6.58
CA ASN A 126 -7.77 7.89 7.45
C ASN A 126 -9.19 8.42 7.25
N TYR A 127 -9.93 8.55 8.36
CA TYR A 127 -11.30 9.03 8.35
C TYR A 127 -11.38 10.48 8.84
N ASP A 128 -12.36 11.23 8.33
CA ASP A 128 -12.82 12.45 8.95
C ASP A 128 -13.44 12.14 10.33
N LYS A 129 -13.23 13.06 11.27
CA LYS A 129 -13.71 12.94 12.65
C LYS A 129 -15.24 12.97 12.70
#